data_AF-A0A9D4Y2L7-F1
#
_entry.id   AF-A0A9D4Y2L7-F1
#
_cell.length_a   1.000
_cell.length_b   1.000
_cell.length_c   1.000
_cell.angle_alpha   90.00
_cell.angle_beta   90.00
_cell.angle_gamma   90.00
#
_symmetry.space_group_name_H-M   'P 1'
#
loop_
_entity.id
_entity.type
_entity.pdbx_description
1 polymer ?
#
loop_
_entity_poly.entity_id
_entity_poly.type
_entity_poly.pdbx_seq_one_letter_code
_entity_poly.pdbx_strand_id
1 'polypeptide(L)'
;GYYERNNHCVILLFSFVVHQNAPIGCVLKPLQLPMNSAAHFTGVSPTKDDVEWEMRPGGMLVQRREAGDDDYVDGQMINISVAHGSSHHEVFLPAQSTFWDVKEMLAHETGLKPEQQRLLFKGKEKENEEYLHMEGVKDKSKLLLLEDAASKESYLEEVRKHNEMLKAFEAVAAVRSEVDKLCERVSALEVAVDGGTMVSDKEFVVSTELLMRQLLKLDGIKAEGEAKLQRKAEVRRVQNAVDTLDSLKARNSKPFSNIGKSVL
;
A
#
# COMPACT_ATOMS: atom_id res chain seq x y z
N GLY A 1 19.34 3.78 5.38
CA GLY A 1 18.85 3.68 3.99
C GLY A 1 17.73 2.67 3.92
N TYR A 2 16.50 3.10 4.22
CA TYR A 2 15.30 2.26 4.28
C TYR A 2 14.16 2.91 3.46
N TYR A 3 14.41 3.27 2.20
CA TYR A 3 13.42 3.97 1.36
C TYR A 3 13.23 3.37 -0.04
N GLU A 4 13.65 2.12 -0.27
CA GLU A 4 13.69 1.55 -1.63
C GLU A 4 12.94 0.22 -1.84
N ARG A 5 12.19 -0.29 -0.85
CA ARG A 5 11.49 -1.59 -1.02
C ARG A 5 9.98 -1.54 -1.26
N ASN A 6 9.33 -0.37 -1.19
CA ASN A 6 7.87 -0.29 -1.38
C ASN A 6 7.41 0.05 -2.81
N ASN A 7 8.33 0.33 -3.75
CA ASN A 7 7.97 0.68 -5.14
C ASN A 7 7.65 -0.52 -6.04
N HIS A 8 7.92 -1.75 -5.60
CA HIS A 8 7.65 -2.95 -6.41
C HIS A 8 6.21 -3.48 -6.30
N CYS A 9 5.43 -3.01 -5.31
CA CYS A 9 4.05 -3.46 -5.12
C CYS A 9 3.03 -2.64 -5.94
N VAL A 10 3.34 -1.38 -6.24
CA VAL A 10 2.41 -0.47 -6.96
C VAL A 10 2.35 -0.78 -8.47
N ILE A 11 3.41 -1.36 -9.03
CA ILE A 11 3.47 -1.73 -10.46
C ILE A 11 2.52 -2.90 -10.79
N LEU A 12 2.23 -3.79 -9.85
CA LEU A 12 1.38 -4.97 -10.10
C LEU A 12 -0.12 -4.64 -10.16
N LEU A 13 -0.56 -3.50 -9.59
CA LEU A 13 -1.97 -3.08 -9.65
C LEU A 13 -2.36 -2.47 -11.00
N PHE A 14 -1.41 -2.02 -11.82
CA PHE A 14 -1.71 -1.41 -13.11
C PHE A 14 -2.03 -2.41 -14.23
N SER A 15 -1.69 -3.69 -14.06
CA SER A 15 -1.91 -4.72 -15.09
C SER A 15 -3.24 -5.47 -14.99
N PHE A 16 -4.04 -5.26 -13.94
CA PHE A 16 -5.19 -6.13 -13.65
C PHE A 16 -6.58 -5.54 -14.00
N VAL A 17 -6.67 -4.31 -14.48
CA VAL A 17 -7.97 -3.65 -14.76
C VAL A 17 -8.52 -3.95 -16.17
N VAL A 18 -7.83 -4.75 -16.98
CA VAL A 18 -8.33 -5.14 -18.31
C VAL A 18 -8.34 -6.66 -18.45
N HIS A 19 -9.31 -7.35 -17.85
CA HIS A 19 -9.98 -8.53 -18.44
C HIS A 19 -11.15 -9.04 -17.55
N GLN A 20 -12.38 -8.92 -18.09
CA GLN A 20 -13.55 -9.83 -18.02
C GLN A 20 -14.04 -10.37 -16.65
N ASN A 21 -15.22 -10.00 -16.14
CA ASN A 21 -16.59 -10.48 -16.46
C ASN A 21 -16.94 -11.96 -16.10
N ALA A 22 -17.44 -12.16 -14.85
CA ALA A 22 -18.55 -13.04 -14.36
C ALA A 22 -18.50 -14.61 -14.53
N PRO A 23 -19.34 -15.45 -13.87
CA PRO A 23 -20.19 -15.31 -12.64
C PRO A 23 -20.18 -16.51 -11.62
N ILE A 24 -20.62 -16.22 -10.38
CA ILE A 24 -21.56 -16.91 -9.45
C ILE A 24 -21.58 -18.47 -9.29
N GLY A 25 -21.46 -18.91 -8.02
CA GLY A 25 -21.89 -20.22 -7.45
C GLY A 25 -20.74 -20.92 -6.71
N CYS A 26 -20.81 -21.42 -5.48
CA CYS A 26 -21.91 -21.98 -4.69
C CYS A 26 -21.43 -22.25 -3.23
N VAL A 27 -22.35 -22.06 -2.29
CA VAL A 27 -22.66 -22.92 -1.11
C VAL A 27 -21.66 -23.02 0.06
N LEU A 28 -22.07 -22.37 1.17
CA LEU A 28 -21.72 -22.69 2.56
C LEU A 28 -22.06 -24.15 2.92
N LYS A 29 -21.21 -24.78 3.75
CA LYS A 29 -21.70 -25.62 4.86
C LYS A 29 -20.69 -25.68 6.02
N PRO A 30 -21.15 -25.65 7.29
CA PRO A 30 -20.29 -25.72 8.48
C PRO A 30 -20.04 -27.18 8.90
N LEU A 31 -18.88 -27.45 9.52
CA LEU A 31 -18.64 -28.73 10.19
C LEU A 31 -18.49 -28.54 11.70
N GLN A 32 -19.40 -29.22 12.39
CA GLN A 32 -19.64 -29.32 13.82
C GLN A 32 -18.58 -30.23 14.50
N LEU A 33 -18.16 -29.85 15.71
CA LEU A 33 -17.48 -30.71 16.70
C LEU A 33 -18.38 -31.88 17.16
N PRO A 34 -17.79 -32.93 17.72
CA PRO A 34 -18.38 -33.52 18.91
C PRO A 34 -17.41 -33.57 20.09
N MET A 35 -17.97 -33.23 21.26
CA MET A 35 -17.42 -33.45 22.59
C MET A 35 -17.54 -34.94 22.97
N ASN A 36 -16.70 -35.37 23.92
CA ASN A 36 -16.93 -36.35 25.00
C ASN A 36 -15.57 -36.62 25.68
N SER A 37 -15.39 -36.84 26.98
CA SER A 37 -16.25 -36.77 28.17
C SER A 37 -15.34 -36.96 29.42
N ALA A 38 -15.72 -36.28 30.50
CA ALA A 38 -15.59 -36.56 31.94
C ALA A 38 -14.34 -37.25 32.57
N ALA A 39 -13.74 -36.55 33.53
CA ALA A 39 -13.67 -36.94 34.95
C ALA A 39 -13.30 -35.69 35.80
N HIS A 40 -14.28 -35.02 36.43
CA HIS A 40 -14.65 -35.13 37.85
C HIS A 40 -13.53 -34.95 38.90
N PHE A 41 -13.54 -33.75 39.51
CA PHE A 41 -13.32 -33.39 40.92
C PHE A 41 -12.29 -34.16 41.77
N THR A 42 -11.31 -33.43 42.32
CA THR A 42 -11.40 -32.85 43.68
C THR A 42 -10.32 -31.77 43.84
N GLY A 43 -10.71 -30.59 44.30
CA GLY A 43 -9.75 -29.55 44.70
C GLY A 43 -9.20 -29.80 46.10
N VAL A 44 -7.97 -29.35 46.36
CA VAL A 44 -7.49 -28.85 47.66
C VAL A 44 -6.32 -27.89 47.41
N SER A 45 -6.39 -26.72 48.04
CA SER A 45 -5.25 -25.97 48.57
C SER A 45 -5.63 -25.56 50.01
N PRO A 46 -4.73 -25.14 50.93
CA PRO A 46 -3.28 -25.02 50.87
C PRO A 46 -2.47 -25.54 52.11
N THR A 47 -1.14 -25.53 51.98
CA THR A 47 -0.05 -25.46 52.99
C THR A 47 0.04 -26.48 54.14
N LYS A 48 1.11 -27.29 54.10
CA LYS A 48 2.05 -27.54 55.22
C LYS A 48 3.36 -28.03 54.63
N ASP A 49 4.46 -27.43 55.08
CA ASP A 49 5.83 -27.85 54.75
C ASP A 49 6.11 -29.25 55.30
N ASP A 50 5.71 -30.29 54.56
CA ASP A 50 6.09 -31.66 54.84
C ASP A 50 7.37 -31.96 54.05
N VAL A 51 8.52 -31.68 54.67
CA VAL A 51 9.83 -32.02 54.12
C VAL A 51 9.94 -33.54 54.02
N GLU A 52 9.83 -34.08 52.81
CA GLU A 52 9.96 -35.51 52.55
C GLU A 52 11.44 -35.94 52.61
N TRP A 53 11.74 -36.85 53.54
CA TRP A 53 13.08 -37.38 53.75
C TRP A 53 13.28 -38.68 52.99
N GLU A 54 14.34 -38.74 52.16
CA GLU A 54 14.72 -39.96 51.45
C GLU A 54 15.82 -40.70 52.22
N MET A 55 15.68 -42.02 52.40
CA MET A 55 16.72 -42.86 53.01
C MET A 55 17.69 -43.39 51.97
N ARG A 56 18.99 -43.19 52.19
CA ARG A 56 20.05 -43.77 51.35
C ARG A 56 20.55 -45.11 51.92
N PRO A 57 21.14 -46.00 51.09
CA PRO A 57 21.75 -47.25 51.56
C PRO A 57 22.91 -46.89 52.50
N GLY A 58 22.66 -46.96 53.81
CA GLY A 58 23.51 -46.37 54.86
C GLY A 58 22.73 -45.79 56.05
N GLY A 59 21.40 -45.66 55.96
CA GLY A 59 20.54 -45.27 57.09
C GLY A 59 20.51 -43.77 57.40
N MET A 60 21.11 -42.95 56.52
CA MET A 60 21.12 -41.49 56.65
C MET A 60 19.90 -40.91 55.92
N LEU A 61 19.10 -40.11 56.64
CA LEU A 61 17.97 -39.36 56.06
C LEU A 61 18.53 -38.11 55.37
N VAL A 62 18.30 -37.99 54.07
CA VAL A 62 18.66 -36.80 53.29
C VAL A 62 17.38 -36.15 52.77
N GLN A 63 17.28 -34.83 52.98
CA GLN A 63 16.19 -34.03 52.46
C GLN A 63 16.23 -34.09 50.93
N ARG A 64 15.14 -34.53 50.31
CA ARG A 64 14.99 -34.43 48.87
C ARG A 64 14.94 -32.94 48.54
N ARG A 65 15.94 -32.45 47.81
CA ARG A 65 15.77 -31.18 47.09
C ARG A 65 15.01 -31.56 45.85
N GLU A 66 13.71 -31.27 45.84
CA GLU A 66 13.01 -31.10 44.57
C GLU A 66 13.85 -30.13 43.74
N ALA A 67 14.23 -30.56 42.53
CA ALA A 67 14.73 -29.62 41.55
C ALA A 67 13.69 -28.50 41.54
N GLY A 68 14.14 -27.28 41.86
CA GLY A 68 13.23 -26.15 41.96
C GLY A 68 12.30 -26.19 40.77
N ASP A 69 11.01 -26.05 41.06
CA ASP A 69 9.98 -25.79 40.08
C ASP A 69 10.36 -24.47 39.40
N ASP A 70 11.30 -24.59 38.46
CA ASP A 70 11.68 -23.58 37.51
C ASP A 70 10.57 -23.62 36.47
N ASP A 71 9.39 -23.21 36.92
CA ASP A 71 8.21 -22.94 36.13
C ASP A 71 8.49 -21.65 35.33
N TYR A 72 9.55 -21.69 34.49
CA TYR A 72 9.62 -20.86 33.30
C TYR A 72 8.57 -21.42 32.34
N VAL A 73 7.29 -21.18 32.65
CA VAL A 73 6.23 -21.30 31.65
C VAL A 73 6.45 -20.16 30.68
N ASP A 74 7.28 -20.46 29.69
CA ASP A 74 7.19 -19.88 28.36
C ASP A 74 5.75 -20.08 27.86
N GLY A 75 4.85 -19.16 28.24
CA GLY A 75 3.44 -19.24 27.87
C GLY A 75 2.40 -18.84 28.92
N GLN A 76 2.74 -18.23 30.05
CA GLN A 76 1.69 -17.67 30.93
C GLN A 76 0.90 -16.59 30.17
N MET A 77 -0.32 -16.94 29.74
CA MET A 77 -1.24 -16.04 29.05
C MET A 77 -1.79 -15.03 30.04
N ILE A 78 -1.76 -13.75 29.66
CA ILE A 78 -2.27 -12.64 30.45
C ILE A 78 -3.45 -11.99 29.70
N ASN A 79 -4.49 -11.61 30.44
CA ASN A 79 -5.58 -10.80 29.90
C ASN A 79 -5.29 -9.31 30.19
N ILE A 80 -5.33 -8.48 29.15
CA ILE A 80 -5.08 -7.04 29.24
C ILE A 80 -6.35 -6.29 28.83
N SER A 81 -6.83 -5.39 29.69
CA SER A 81 -7.96 -4.51 29.40
C SER A 81 -7.46 -3.20 28.80
N VAL A 82 -7.76 -2.95 27.54
CA VAL A 82 -7.40 -1.72 26.83
C VAL A 82 -8.62 -0.80 26.77
N ALA A 83 -8.52 0.38 27.38
CA ALA A 83 -9.54 1.42 27.28
C ALA A 83 -9.28 2.29 26.04
N HIS A 84 -10.30 2.50 25.22
CA HIS A 84 -10.28 3.37 24.05
C HIS A 84 -11.50 4.30 24.08
N GLY A 85 -11.32 5.55 24.51
CA GLY A 85 -12.43 6.49 24.71
C GLY A 85 -13.46 5.95 25.72
N SER A 86 -14.65 5.59 25.24
CA SER A 86 -15.73 4.98 26.03
C SER A 86 -15.80 3.45 25.93
N SER A 87 -14.96 2.84 25.08
CA SER A 87 -14.97 1.40 24.80
C SER A 87 -13.83 0.70 25.54
N HIS A 88 -14.03 -0.58 25.85
CA HIS A 88 -13.03 -1.46 26.45
C HIS A 88 -12.83 -2.69 25.58
N HIS A 89 -11.57 -3.03 25.33
CA HIS A 89 -11.12 -4.17 24.53
C HIS A 89 -10.31 -5.10 25.43
N GLU A 90 -10.58 -6.40 25.40
CA GLU A 90 -9.82 -7.39 26.17
C GLU A 90 -8.92 -8.17 25.23
N VAL A 91 -7.62 -8.13 25.49
CA VAL A 91 -6.60 -8.75 24.66
C VAL A 91 -5.93 -9.88 25.44
N PHE A 92 -5.87 -11.07 24.84
CA PHE A 92 -5.34 -12.27 25.49
C PHE A 92 -4.07 -12.74 24.78
N LEU A 93 -2.92 -12.57 25.43
CA LEU A 93 -1.59 -12.82 24.84
C LEU A 93 -0.62 -13.37 25.90
N PRO A 94 0.47 -14.04 25.51
CA PRO A 94 1.55 -14.40 26.42
C PRO A 94 2.16 -13.18 27.14
N ALA A 95 2.61 -13.34 28.38
CA ALA A 95 3.33 -12.28 29.12
C ALA A 95 4.64 -11.83 28.44
N GLN A 96 5.23 -12.71 27.63
CA GLN A 96 6.44 -12.46 26.84
C GLN A 96 6.14 -11.73 25.52
N SER A 97 4.89 -11.40 25.22
CA SER A 97 4.54 -10.60 24.05
C SER A 97 5.00 -9.15 24.17
N THR A 98 5.04 -8.49 23.03
CA THR A 98 5.42 -7.09 22.88
C THR A 98 4.18 -6.19 22.83
N PHE A 99 4.40 -4.88 23.02
CA PHE A 99 3.33 -3.91 22.75
C PHE A 99 2.91 -3.88 21.28
N TRP A 100 3.79 -4.28 20.35
CA TRP A 100 3.41 -4.48 18.94
C TRP A 100 2.30 -5.51 18.79
N ASP A 101 2.40 -6.67 19.45
CA ASP A 101 1.40 -7.73 19.37
C ASP A 101 0.04 -7.26 19.90
N VAL A 102 0.04 -6.45 20.97
CA VAL A 102 -1.18 -5.82 21.49
C VAL A 102 -1.78 -4.86 20.46
N LYS A 103 -0.96 -4.04 19.80
CA LYS A 103 -1.43 -3.10 18.77
C LYS A 103 -2.01 -3.83 17.56
N GLU A 104 -1.41 -4.96 17.18
CA GLU A 104 -1.91 -5.80 16.08
C GLU A 104 -3.30 -6.38 16.40
N MET A 105 -3.49 -6.92 17.61
CA MET A 105 -4.80 -7.40 18.06
C MET A 105 -5.85 -6.28 18.09
N LEU A 106 -5.47 -5.11 18.62
CA LEU A 106 -6.36 -3.95 18.66
C LEU A 106 -6.67 -3.40 17.28
N ALA A 107 -5.79 -3.57 16.29
CA ALA A 107 -6.03 -3.10 14.93
C ALA A 107 -7.24 -3.82 14.31
N HIS A 108 -7.42 -5.11 14.60
CA HIS A 108 -8.58 -5.87 14.15
C HIS A 108 -9.88 -5.42 14.82
N GLU A 109 -9.83 -5.02 16.10
CA GLU A 109 -11.02 -4.61 16.85
C GLU A 109 -11.41 -3.14 16.64
N THR A 110 -10.42 -2.25 16.59
CA THR A 110 -10.63 -0.80 16.49
C THR A 110 -10.59 -0.28 15.05
N GLY A 111 -10.02 -1.05 14.11
CA GLY A 111 -9.79 -0.64 12.72
C GLY A 111 -8.65 0.37 12.54
N LEU A 112 -7.92 0.71 13.61
CA LEU A 112 -6.78 1.61 13.57
C LEU A 112 -5.51 0.83 13.24
N LYS A 113 -4.68 1.33 12.33
CA LYS A 113 -3.37 0.70 12.05
C LYS A 113 -2.47 0.75 13.29
N PRO A 114 -1.57 -0.23 13.52
CA PRO A 114 -0.63 -0.19 14.65
C PRO A 114 0.20 1.10 14.75
N GLU A 115 0.52 1.72 13.61
CA GLU A 115 1.25 3.01 13.51
C GLU A 115 0.43 4.22 14.00
N GLN A 116 -0.90 4.09 14.04
CA GLN A 116 -1.84 5.12 14.49
C GLN A 116 -2.25 4.91 15.96
N GLN A 117 -1.73 3.88 16.61
CA GLN A 117 -2.08 3.49 17.97
C GLN A 117 -0.99 3.90 18.96
N ARG A 118 -1.35 4.71 19.96
CA ARG A 118 -0.49 5.07 21.09
C ARG A 118 -0.98 4.37 22.34
N LEU A 119 -0.20 3.42 22.84
CA LEU A 119 -0.52 2.69 24.06
C LEU A 119 0.16 3.38 25.24
N LEU A 120 -0.62 3.65 26.30
CA LEU A 120 -0.12 4.18 27.55
C LEU A 120 -0.33 3.18 28.68
N PHE A 121 0.74 2.90 29.42
CA PHE A 121 0.70 2.15 30.67
C PHE A 121 1.18 3.04 31.81
N LYS A 122 0.39 3.15 32.88
CA LYS A 122 0.70 4.01 34.05
C LYS A 122 1.06 5.46 33.66
N GLY A 123 0.39 6.00 32.63
CA GLY A 123 0.60 7.37 32.15
C GLY A 123 1.86 7.56 31.30
N LYS A 124 2.60 6.50 30.97
CA LYS A 124 3.75 6.53 30.06
C LYS A 124 3.38 5.88 28.73
N GLU A 125 3.75 6.53 27.64
CA GLU A 125 3.67 5.96 26.30
C GLU A 125 4.64 4.79 26.12
N LYS A 126 4.24 3.82 25.30
CA LYS A 126 4.94 2.57 25.08
C LYS A 126 5.30 2.36 23.62
N GLU A 127 6.56 2.02 23.38
CA GLU A 127 7.08 1.71 22.05
C GLU A 127 6.77 0.26 21.63
N ASN A 128 6.86 -0.01 20.33
CA ASN A 128 6.47 -1.30 19.75
C ASN A 128 7.39 -2.46 20.19
N GLU A 129 8.67 -2.18 20.41
CA GLU A 129 9.71 -3.17 20.73
C GLU A 129 9.76 -3.51 22.23
N GLU A 130 9.01 -2.79 23.07
CA GLU A 130 8.94 -3.06 24.51
C GLU A 130 8.15 -4.34 24.80
N TYR A 131 8.65 -5.14 25.73
CA TYR A 131 8.00 -6.35 26.21
C TYR A 131 7.05 -6.04 27.37
N LEU A 132 5.89 -6.70 27.39
CA LEU A 132 4.85 -6.49 28.40
C LEU A 132 5.34 -6.81 29.82
N HIS A 133 6.00 -7.96 30.00
CA HIS A 133 6.54 -8.37 31.31
C HIS A 133 7.63 -7.43 31.85
N MET A 134 8.49 -6.88 30.98
CA MET A 134 9.56 -5.95 31.37
C MET A 134 8.99 -4.63 31.88
N GLU A 135 7.88 -4.18 31.28
CA GLU A 135 7.16 -2.98 31.71
C GLU A 135 6.24 -3.20 32.92
N GLY A 136 6.21 -4.43 33.45
CA GLY A 136 5.41 -4.79 34.61
C GLY A 136 3.91 -4.85 34.32
N VAL A 137 3.54 -5.13 33.06
CA VAL A 137 2.18 -5.49 32.66
C VAL A 137 1.94 -6.93 33.12
N LYS A 138 0.91 -7.12 33.94
CA LYS A 138 0.47 -8.41 34.49
C LYS A 138 -0.96 -8.71 34.04
N ASP A 139 -1.46 -9.90 34.40
CA ASP A 139 -2.88 -10.23 34.21
C ASP A 139 -3.81 -9.14 34.79
N LYS A 140 -4.85 -8.81 34.03
CA LYS A 140 -5.86 -7.75 34.29
C LYS A 140 -5.30 -6.33 34.36
N SER A 141 -4.11 -6.10 33.81
CA SER A 141 -3.57 -4.75 33.67
C SER A 141 -4.42 -3.91 32.73
N LYS A 142 -4.46 -2.60 33.00
CA LYS A 142 -5.19 -1.63 32.19
C LYS A 142 -4.23 -0.82 31.33
N LEU A 143 -4.47 -0.82 30.02
CA LEU A 143 -3.80 0.07 29.06
C LEU A 143 -4.80 1.13 28.57
N LEU A 144 -4.28 2.28 28.19
CA LEU A 144 -5.06 3.32 27.51
C LEU A 144 -4.57 3.41 26.06
N LEU A 145 -5.47 3.18 25.12
CA LEU A 145 -5.23 3.40 23.71
C LEU A 145 -5.69 4.82 23.34
N LEU A 146 -4.81 5.58 22.69
CA LEU A 146 -5.12 6.86 22.07
C LEU A 146 -4.79 6.80 20.58
N GLU A 147 -5.63 7.44 19.76
CA GLU A 147 -5.32 7.68 18.34
C GLU A 147 -4.17 8.68 18.23
N ASP A 148 -3.16 8.35 17.44
CA ASP A 148 -2.17 9.31 17.01
C ASP A 148 -2.74 10.21 15.90
N ALA A 149 -3.12 11.43 16.28
CA ALA A 149 -3.61 12.43 15.34
C ALA A 149 -2.58 12.75 14.24
N ALA A 150 -1.27 12.70 14.55
CA ALA A 150 -0.22 13.00 13.58
C ALA A 150 -0.11 11.92 12.49
N SER A 151 -0.19 10.65 12.88
CA SER A 151 -0.19 9.51 11.94
C SER A 151 -1.46 9.47 11.07
N LYS A 152 -2.61 9.90 11.62
CA LYS A 152 -3.86 10.01 10.86
C LYS A 152 -3.79 11.12 9.80
N GLU A 153 -3.29 12.29 10.17
CA GLU A 153 -3.12 13.42 9.25
C GLU A 153 -2.12 13.10 8.14
N SER A 154 -0.98 12.50 8.49
CA SER A 154 0.05 12.07 7.52
C SER A 154 -0.50 11.10 6.47
N TYR A 155 -1.27 10.09 6.88
CA TYR A 155 -1.90 9.13 5.97
C TYR A 155 -2.89 9.81 5.01
N LEU A 156 -3.74 10.71 5.52
CA LEU A 156 -4.69 11.44 4.69
C LEU A 156 -3.97 12.32 3.65
N GLU A 157 -2.87 12.95 4.04
CA GLU A 157 -2.05 13.75 3.14
C GLU A 157 -1.36 12.89 2.07
N GLU A 158 -0.90 11.69 2.43
CA GLU A 158 -0.32 10.74 1.48
C GLU A 158 -1.36 10.25 0.45
N VAL A 159 -2.57 9.91 0.90
CA VAL A 159 -3.69 9.56 0.01
C VAL A 159 -4.05 10.75 -0.89
N ARG A 160 -4.05 11.98 -0.36
CA ARG A 160 -4.32 13.20 -1.12
C ARG A 160 -3.29 13.39 -2.23
N LYS A 161 -1.99 13.26 -1.92
CA LYS A 161 -0.89 13.33 -2.90
C LYS A 161 -0.99 12.24 -3.96
N HIS A 162 -1.29 11.01 -3.57
CA HIS A 162 -1.48 9.91 -4.50
C HIS A 162 -2.65 10.18 -5.47
N ASN A 163 -3.76 10.69 -4.96
CA ASN A 163 -4.91 11.07 -5.78
C ASN A 163 -4.60 12.23 -6.73
N GLU A 164 -3.84 13.24 -6.30
CA GLU A 164 -3.35 14.31 -7.16
C GLU A 164 -2.45 13.79 -8.29
N MET A 165 -1.58 12.83 -7.98
CA MET A 165 -0.73 12.17 -8.97
C MET A 165 -1.56 11.40 -10.01
N LEU A 166 -2.57 10.63 -9.59
CA LEU A 166 -3.47 9.92 -10.50
C LEU A 166 -4.23 10.88 -11.42
N LYS A 167 -4.74 11.99 -10.88
CA LYS A 167 -5.39 13.04 -11.66
C LYS A 167 -4.45 13.64 -12.71
N ALA A 168 -3.18 13.85 -12.37
CA ALA A 168 -2.19 14.34 -13.33
C ALA A 168 -1.94 13.32 -14.45
N PHE A 169 -1.85 12.02 -14.14
CA PHE A 169 -1.73 10.96 -15.14
C PHE A 169 -2.95 10.88 -16.07
N GLU A 170 -4.15 10.93 -15.51
CA GLU A 170 -5.39 10.94 -16.28
C GLU A 170 -5.47 12.15 -17.23
N ALA A 171 -5.11 13.34 -16.73
CA ALA A 171 -5.07 14.56 -17.55
C ALA A 171 -4.06 14.45 -18.70
N VAL A 172 -2.86 13.90 -18.45
CA VAL A 172 -1.84 13.66 -19.50
C VAL A 172 -2.35 12.64 -20.52
N ALA A 173 -2.99 11.55 -20.07
CA ALA A 173 -3.56 10.53 -20.96
C ALA A 173 -4.68 11.09 -21.84
N ALA A 174 -5.55 11.95 -21.30
CA ALA A 174 -6.58 12.63 -22.07
C ALA A 174 -5.98 13.49 -23.18
N VAL A 175 -4.95 14.30 -22.87
CA VAL A 175 -4.26 15.10 -23.90
C VAL A 175 -3.55 14.21 -24.92
N ARG A 176 -2.88 13.14 -24.48
CA ARG A 176 -2.23 12.18 -25.36
C ARG A 176 -3.18 11.61 -26.42
N SER A 177 -4.41 11.26 -26.03
CA SER A 177 -5.42 10.75 -26.97
C SER A 177 -5.83 11.79 -28.02
N GLU A 178 -5.83 13.08 -27.68
CA GLU A 178 -6.08 14.16 -28.64
C GLU A 178 -4.87 14.41 -29.55
N VAL A 179 -3.65 14.28 -29.01
CA VAL A 179 -2.42 14.35 -29.81
C VAL A 179 -2.35 13.19 -30.79
N ASP A 180 -2.77 11.98 -30.43
CA ASP A 180 -2.83 10.83 -31.34
C ASP A 180 -3.70 11.13 -32.57
N LYS A 181 -4.91 11.66 -32.35
CA LYS A 181 -5.81 12.07 -33.44
C LYS A 181 -5.23 13.19 -34.31
N LEU A 182 -4.45 14.10 -33.72
CA LEU A 182 -3.78 15.16 -34.49
C LEU A 182 -2.61 14.60 -35.30
N CYS A 183 -1.82 13.68 -34.73
CA CYS A 183 -0.77 12.98 -35.46
C CYS A 183 -1.34 12.20 -36.65
N GLU A 184 -2.48 11.53 -36.51
CA GLU A 184 -3.17 10.87 -37.64
C GLU A 184 -3.52 11.86 -38.76
N ARG A 185 -4.00 13.06 -38.42
CA ARG A 185 -4.26 14.11 -39.40
C ARG A 185 -2.97 14.60 -40.07
N VAL A 186 -1.89 14.80 -39.31
CA VAL A 186 -0.58 15.20 -39.86
C VAL A 186 -0.05 14.14 -40.82
N SER A 187 -0.16 12.85 -40.48
CA SER A 187 0.24 11.75 -41.38
C SER A 187 -0.62 11.68 -42.64
N ALA A 188 -1.93 11.95 -42.55
CA ALA A 188 -2.79 12.02 -43.73
C ALA A 188 -2.38 13.18 -44.66
N LEU A 189 -2.03 14.35 -44.10
CA LEU A 189 -1.51 15.48 -44.86
C LEU A 189 -0.15 15.15 -45.49
N GLU A 190 0.72 14.45 -44.77
CA GLU A 190 2.02 13.99 -45.27
C GLU A 190 1.87 13.13 -46.52
N VAL A 191 1.02 12.09 -46.45
CA VAL A 191 0.74 11.20 -47.58
C VAL A 191 0.13 11.97 -48.77
N ALA A 192 -0.76 12.92 -48.53
CA ALA A 192 -1.37 13.73 -49.59
C ALA A 192 -0.32 14.59 -50.32
N VAL A 193 0.54 15.28 -49.57
CA VAL A 193 1.61 16.13 -50.13
C VAL A 193 2.65 15.28 -50.87
N ASP A 194 3.07 14.15 -50.30
CA ASP A 194 4.02 13.24 -50.94
C ASP A 194 3.45 12.55 -52.18
N GLY A 195 2.13 12.34 -52.21
CA GLY A 195 1.38 11.92 -53.40
C GLY A 195 1.18 13.03 -54.44
N GLY A 196 1.67 14.25 -54.19
CA GLY A 196 1.56 15.39 -55.12
C GLY A 196 0.22 16.12 -55.09
N THR A 197 -0.64 15.83 -54.11
CA THR A 197 -1.90 16.56 -53.91
C THR A 197 -1.60 17.92 -53.28
N MET A 198 -2.09 18.99 -53.91
CA MET A 198 -1.96 20.34 -53.37
C MET A 198 -2.93 20.54 -52.20
N VAL A 199 -2.38 20.53 -50.99
CA VAL A 199 -3.15 20.79 -49.75
C VAL A 199 -3.32 22.30 -49.55
N SER A 200 -4.46 22.74 -49.01
CA SER A 200 -4.68 24.16 -48.74
C SER A 200 -3.87 24.67 -47.54
N ASP A 201 -3.32 25.88 -47.60
CA ASP A 201 -2.58 26.50 -46.48
C ASP A 201 -3.39 26.56 -45.17
N LYS A 202 -4.72 26.64 -45.29
CA LYS A 202 -5.65 26.67 -44.16
C LYS A 202 -5.59 25.38 -43.34
N GLU A 203 -5.43 24.23 -43.97
CA GLU A 203 -5.36 22.92 -43.28
C GLU A 203 -4.10 22.80 -42.44
N PHE A 204 -2.96 23.31 -42.94
CA PHE A 204 -1.73 23.40 -42.16
C PHE A 204 -1.91 24.33 -40.96
N VAL A 205 -2.44 25.55 -41.17
CA VAL A 205 -2.65 26.52 -40.07
C VAL A 205 -3.57 25.95 -38.98
N VAL A 206 -4.70 25.35 -39.36
CA VAL A 206 -5.63 24.75 -38.39
C VAL A 206 -4.96 23.61 -37.61
N SER A 207 -4.18 22.76 -38.29
CA SER A 207 -3.49 21.64 -37.63
C SER A 207 -2.42 22.13 -36.65
N THR A 208 -1.64 23.16 -37.01
CA THR A 208 -0.68 23.81 -36.11
C THR A 208 -1.39 24.41 -34.89
N GLU A 209 -2.50 25.14 -35.09
CA GLU A 209 -3.26 25.73 -33.98
C GLU A 209 -3.78 24.67 -33.00
N LEU A 210 -4.29 23.54 -33.50
CA LEU A 210 -4.77 22.45 -32.67
C LEU A 210 -3.64 21.80 -31.86
N LEU A 211 -2.46 21.61 -32.45
CA LEU A 211 -1.27 21.11 -31.77
C LEU A 211 -0.79 22.08 -30.69
N MET A 212 -0.74 23.39 -30.98
CA MET A 212 -0.37 24.42 -30.02
C MET A 212 -1.34 24.48 -28.83
N ARG A 213 -2.64 24.26 -29.05
CA ARG A 213 -3.62 24.16 -27.96
C ARG A 213 -3.35 22.97 -27.04
N GLN A 214 -2.88 21.83 -27.57
CA GLN A 214 -2.50 20.69 -26.72
C GLN A 214 -1.24 20.98 -25.91
N LEU A 215 -0.24 21.69 -26.45
CA LEU A 215 0.93 22.13 -25.68
C LEU A 215 0.55 22.98 -24.48
N LEU A 216 -0.32 23.99 -24.68
CA LEU A 216 -0.79 24.84 -23.59
C LEU A 216 -1.53 24.04 -22.50
N LYS A 217 -2.30 23.02 -22.90
CA LYS A 217 -2.94 22.11 -21.94
C LYS A 217 -1.91 21.30 -21.16
N LEU A 218 -0.90 20.74 -21.82
CA LEU A 218 0.19 20.01 -21.15
C LEU A 218 0.93 20.91 -20.16
N ASP A 219 1.26 22.14 -20.53
CA ASP A 219 1.95 23.09 -19.66
C ASP A 219 1.13 23.49 -18.43
N GLY A 220 -0.20 23.51 -18.56
CA GLY A 220 -1.13 23.75 -17.44
C GLY A 220 -1.26 22.59 -16.45
N ILE A 221 -0.82 21.36 -16.80
CA ILE A 221 -0.92 20.21 -15.90
C ILE A 221 0.21 20.26 -14.86
N LYS A 222 -0.14 20.46 -13.59
CA LYS A 222 0.79 20.29 -12.48
C LYS A 222 1.04 18.79 -12.27
N ALA A 223 2.27 18.34 -12.57
CA ALA A 223 2.68 16.94 -12.46
C ALA A 223 4.08 16.84 -11.83
N GLU A 224 4.27 15.84 -10.97
CA GLU A 224 5.52 15.53 -10.27
C GLU A 224 5.94 14.08 -10.54
N GLY A 225 7.21 13.75 -10.26
CA GLY A 225 7.76 12.40 -10.46
C GLY A 225 7.57 11.87 -11.89
N GLU A 226 7.00 10.68 -12.00
CA GLU A 226 6.77 9.97 -13.26
C GLU A 226 5.74 10.68 -14.16
N ALA A 227 4.69 11.28 -13.59
CA ALA A 227 3.69 12.03 -14.38
C ALA A 227 4.32 13.23 -15.11
N LYS A 228 5.36 13.84 -14.52
CA LYS A 228 6.15 14.90 -15.17
C LYS A 228 6.96 14.39 -16.34
N LEU A 229 7.49 13.17 -16.27
CA LEU A 229 8.24 12.55 -17.37
C LEU A 229 7.31 12.26 -18.55
N GLN A 230 6.13 11.69 -18.30
CA GLN A 230 5.12 11.45 -19.33
C GLN A 230 4.68 12.76 -20.01
N ARG A 231 4.39 13.80 -19.23
CA ARG A 231 4.06 15.14 -19.76
C ARG A 231 5.17 15.67 -20.68
N LYS A 232 6.45 15.54 -20.28
CA LYS A 232 7.59 16.00 -21.10
C LYS A 232 7.76 15.18 -22.38
N ALA A 233 7.53 13.87 -22.33
CA ALA A 233 7.55 13.02 -23.52
C ALA A 233 6.47 13.46 -24.50
N GLU A 234 5.26 13.75 -24.00
CA GLU A 234 4.15 14.20 -24.82
C GLU A 234 4.40 15.57 -25.45
N VAL A 235 5.01 16.52 -24.71
CA VAL A 235 5.43 17.82 -25.25
C VAL A 235 6.39 17.65 -26.43
N ARG A 236 7.39 16.77 -26.30
CA ARG A 236 8.32 16.49 -27.41
C ARG A 236 7.60 15.89 -28.61
N ARG A 237 6.62 15.01 -28.38
CA ARG A 237 5.83 14.40 -29.45
C ARG A 237 5.04 15.44 -30.24
N VAL A 238 4.41 16.38 -29.54
CA VAL A 238 3.69 17.48 -30.20
C VAL A 238 4.65 18.40 -30.96
N GLN A 239 5.81 18.74 -30.39
CA GLN A 239 6.83 19.56 -31.08
C GLN A 239 7.30 18.90 -32.38
N ASN A 240 7.62 17.61 -32.34
CA ASN A 240 8.01 16.87 -33.54
C ASN A 240 6.90 16.90 -34.61
N ALA A 241 5.63 16.75 -34.22
CA ALA A 241 4.51 16.81 -35.15
C ALA A 241 4.36 18.21 -35.79
N VAL A 242 4.61 19.28 -35.04
CA VAL A 242 4.64 20.65 -35.56
C VAL A 242 5.78 20.83 -36.56
N ASP A 243 6.99 20.36 -36.24
CA ASP A 243 8.16 20.46 -37.13
C ASP A 243 7.93 19.72 -38.46
N THR A 244 7.31 18.53 -38.41
CA THR A 244 6.89 17.78 -39.61
C THR A 244 5.88 18.59 -40.42
N LEU A 245 4.89 19.19 -39.77
CA LEU A 245 3.84 19.96 -40.44
C LEU A 245 4.39 21.22 -41.13
N ASP A 246 5.33 21.93 -40.50
CA ASP A 246 6.01 23.09 -41.09
C ASP A 246 6.87 22.68 -42.28
N SER A 247 7.56 21.56 -42.18
CA SER A 247 8.33 20.97 -43.29
C SER A 247 7.42 20.59 -44.46
N LEU A 248 6.24 20.02 -44.19
CA LEU A 248 5.23 19.69 -45.19
C LEU A 248 4.69 20.92 -45.89
N LYS A 249 4.35 21.97 -45.13
CA LYS A 249 3.86 23.23 -45.68
C LYS A 249 4.88 23.87 -46.63
N ALA A 250 6.17 23.82 -46.28
CA ALA A 250 7.26 24.31 -47.13
C ALA A 250 7.38 23.51 -48.44
N ARG A 251 7.29 22.17 -48.37
CA ARG A 251 7.29 21.29 -49.56
C ARG A 251 6.06 21.51 -50.45
N ASN A 252 4.89 21.66 -49.85
CA ASN A 252 3.63 21.91 -50.55
C ASN A 252 3.64 23.28 -51.27
N SER A 253 4.32 24.29 -50.71
CA SER A 253 4.48 25.61 -51.35
C SER A 253 5.52 25.63 -52.49
N LYS A 254 6.39 24.62 -52.56
CA LYS A 254 7.46 24.48 -53.55
C LYS A 254 7.53 23.03 -54.02
N PRO A 255 6.52 22.53 -54.77
CA PRO A 255 6.55 21.15 -55.24
C PRO A 255 7.79 20.97 -56.10
N PHE A 256 8.70 20.10 -55.68
CA PHE A 256 9.90 19.76 -56.45
C PHE A 256 9.46 19.35 -57.86
N SER A 257 9.94 20.06 -58.87
CA SER A 257 9.79 19.69 -60.27
C SER A 257 10.67 18.47 -60.57
N ASN A 258 10.26 17.28 -60.15
CA ASN A 258 10.86 16.02 -60.62
C ASN A 258 10.18 15.60 -61.93
N ILE A 259 10.43 16.36 -62.99
CA ILE A 259 10.33 15.89 -64.37
C ILE A 259 11.75 15.92 -64.92
N GLY A 260 12.46 14.81 -64.81
CA GLY A 260 13.82 14.74 -65.33
C GLY A 260 14.56 13.48 -64.95
N LYS A 261 14.29 12.41 -65.74
CA LYS A 261 15.17 11.28 -66.12
C LYS A 261 14.59 9.90 -65.80
N SER A 262 13.96 9.25 -66.78
CA SER A 262 14.63 8.35 -67.74
C SER A 262 13.59 7.56 -68.53
N VAL A 263 13.72 7.57 -69.86
CA VAL A 263 13.66 6.41 -70.80
C VAL A 263 13.90 7.01 -72.20
N LEU A 264 15.15 6.91 -72.66
CA LEU A 264 15.53 6.64 -74.05
C LEU A 264 16.67 5.64 -74.01
#